data_AF-A0A2S9GWP1-F1
#
_entry.id   AF-A0A2S9GWP1-F1
#
_cell.length_a   1.000
_cell.length_b   1.000
_cell.length_c   1.000
_cell.angle_alpha   90.00
_cell.angle_beta   90.00
_cell.angle_gamma   90.00
#
_symmetry.space_group_name_H-M   'P 1'
#
loop_
_entity.id
_entity.type
_entity.pdbx_description
1 polymer ?
#
loop_
_entity_poly.entity_id
_entity_poly.type
_entity_poly.pdbx_seq_one_letter_code
_entity_poly.pdbx_strand_id
1 'polypeptide(L)'
;MKLIATKQGKTEKYDVLRCVRKNGTETSTKMPRQGQLPHDLIHYVVETALGYEHGFLGLIAKGADLAFAMEQTHDIQNQQIADQATHAEALVESLQAQMWSGMFDNEQFLAGLEGACSMRNRAVPDLSKINPERDLYEVVLALAQRWLQVPFYASLELDMQNI
;
A
#
# COMPACT_ATOMS: atom_id res chain seq x y z
N MET A 1 7.72 -11.94 1.54
CA MET A 1 6.74 -12.23 0.46
C MET A 1 7.20 -11.54 -0.81
N LYS A 2 6.86 -12.05 -2.01
CA LYS A 2 7.14 -11.36 -3.29
C LYS A 2 5.83 -10.82 -3.87
N LEU A 3 5.84 -9.58 -4.32
CA LEU A 3 4.76 -8.95 -5.09
C LEU A 3 5.17 -8.91 -6.55
N ILE A 4 4.27 -9.36 -7.43
CA ILE A 4 4.48 -9.41 -8.87
C ILE A 4 3.31 -8.66 -9.52
N ALA A 5 3.59 -7.43 -9.93
CA ALA A 5 2.63 -6.55 -10.57
C ALA A 5 2.78 -6.65 -12.10
N THR A 6 1.77 -7.14 -12.79
CA THR A 6 1.79 -7.32 -14.24
C THR A 6 0.92 -6.26 -14.90
N LYS A 7 1.53 -5.48 -15.80
CA LYS A 7 0.81 -4.51 -16.61
C LYS A 7 0.07 -5.25 -17.72
N GLN A 8 -1.24 -5.11 -17.80
CA GLN A 8 -2.08 -5.76 -18.81
C GLN A 8 -2.10 -4.96 -20.12
N GLY A 9 -2.89 -5.38 -21.11
CA GLY A 9 -2.97 -4.70 -22.40
C GLY A 9 -3.31 -3.20 -22.30
N LYS A 10 -2.96 -2.41 -23.32
CA LYS A 10 -3.15 -0.95 -23.33
C LYS A 10 -4.58 -0.49 -23.05
N THR A 11 -5.58 -1.27 -23.50
CA THR A 11 -7.01 -0.96 -23.36
C THR A 11 -7.64 -1.52 -22.08
N GLU A 12 -6.88 -2.28 -21.30
CA GLU A 12 -7.39 -2.88 -20.07
C GLU A 12 -7.61 -1.82 -18.99
N LYS A 13 -8.65 -2.04 -18.18
CA LYS A 13 -8.98 -1.16 -17.03
C LYS A 13 -8.24 -1.57 -15.75
N TYR A 14 -7.75 -2.80 -15.72
CA TYR A 14 -7.12 -3.40 -14.55
C TYR A 14 -5.77 -4.01 -14.93
N ASP A 15 -4.79 -3.78 -14.08
CA ASP A 15 -3.56 -4.57 -14.02
C ASP A 15 -3.74 -5.70 -12.98
N VAL A 16 -2.74 -6.55 -12.80
CA VAL A 16 -2.85 -7.69 -11.87
C VAL A 16 -1.71 -7.63 -10.86
N LEU A 17 -2.05 -7.72 -9.58
CA LEU A 17 -1.09 -7.97 -8.50
C LEU A 17 -1.18 -9.42 -8.09
N ARG A 18 -0.06 -10.13 -8.15
CA ARG A 18 0.08 -11.49 -7.60
C ARG A 18 1.06 -11.46 -6.44
N CYS A 19 0.65 -12.00 -5.30
CA CYS A 19 1.45 -12.10 -4.09
C CYS A 19 1.87 -13.55 -3.87
N VAL A 20 3.18 -13.82 -3.85
CA VAL A 20 3.75 -15.16 -3.60
C VAL A 20 4.35 -15.19 -2.20
N ARG A 21 3.75 -15.98 -1.33
CA ARG A 21 4.13 -16.12 0.08
C ARG A 21 5.41 -16.95 0.23
N LYS A 22 6.03 -16.89 1.42
CA LYS A 22 7.28 -17.64 1.72
C LYS A 22 7.09 -19.16 1.61
N ASN A 23 5.88 -19.66 1.89
CA ASN A 23 5.53 -21.08 1.74
C ASN A 23 5.18 -21.50 0.29
N GLY A 24 5.34 -20.60 -0.68
CA GLY A 24 5.05 -20.86 -2.10
C GLY A 24 3.58 -20.72 -2.50
N THR A 25 2.64 -20.56 -1.54
CA THR A 25 1.24 -20.27 -1.87
C THR A 25 1.11 -18.86 -2.45
N GLU A 26 0.11 -18.66 -3.30
CA GLU A 26 -0.13 -17.36 -3.93
C GLU A 26 -1.60 -16.94 -3.84
N THR A 27 -1.82 -15.64 -3.98
CA THR A 27 -3.13 -15.04 -4.22
C THR A 27 -2.96 -13.88 -5.20
N SER A 28 -4.02 -13.47 -5.88
CA SER A 28 -3.98 -12.37 -6.85
C SER A 28 -5.22 -11.51 -6.81
N THR A 29 -5.06 -10.21 -7.09
CA THR A 29 -6.16 -9.26 -7.24
C THR A 29 -5.99 -8.43 -8.50
N LYS A 30 -7.11 -7.85 -8.95
CA LYS A 30 -7.12 -6.84 -10.01
C LYS A 30 -6.79 -5.48 -9.40
N MET A 31 -5.79 -4.81 -9.95
CA MET A 31 -5.43 -3.45 -9.60
C MET A 31 -6.07 -2.48 -10.59
N PRO A 32 -7.03 -1.64 -10.19
CA PRO A 32 -7.58 -0.61 -11.07
C PRO A 32 -6.49 0.34 -11.55
N ARG A 33 -6.50 0.72 -12.84
CA ARG A 33 -5.62 1.78 -13.35
C ARG A 33 -6.11 3.13 -12.89
N GLN A 34 -5.39 3.73 -11.95
CA GLN A 34 -5.69 5.03 -11.36
C GLN A 34 -4.41 5.86 -11.29
N GLY A 35 -4.44 7.08 -11.83
CA GLY A 35 -3.29 7.99 -11.80
C GLY A 35 -1.99 7.38 -12.34
N GLN A 36 -0.88 7.64 -11.64
CA GLN A 36 0.48 7.25 -12.05
C GLN A 36 0.91 5.87 -11.54
N LEU A 37 0.38 5.44 -10.39
CA LEU A 37 0.73 4.19 -9.73
C LEU A 37 -0.56 3.55 -9.16
N PRO A 38 -0.83 2.26 -9.41
CA PRO A 38 -1.96 1.57 -8.80
C PRO A 38 -1.93 1.63 -7.27
N HIS A 39 -3.12 1.82 -6.68
CA HIS A 39 -3.35 1.93 -5.22
C HIS A 39 -2.63 0.84 -4.42
N ASP A 40 -2.80 -0.42 -4.84
CA ASP A 40 -2.26 -1.59 -4.14
C ASP A 40 -0.71 -1.61 -4.11
N LEU A 41 -0.03 -0.87 -5.00
CA LEU A 41 1.44 -0.74 -4.97
C LEU A 41 1.91 0.36 -4.01
N ILE A 42 1.05 1.30 -3.61
CA ILE A 42 1.38 2.30 -2.60
C ILE A 42 1.44 1.63 -1.22
N HIS A 43 0.57 0.63 -0.97
CA HIS A 43 0.63 -0.21 0.24
C HIS A 43 2.01 -0.82 0.46
N TYR A 44 2.72 -1.22 -0.60
CA TYR A 44 4.08 -1.73 -0.49
C TYR A 44 5.01 -0.70 0.16
N VAL A 45 4.95 0.56 -0.25
CA VAL A 45 5.81 1.61 0.31
C VAL A 45 5.44 1.90 1.76
N VAL A 46 4.14 2.08 2.03
CA VAL A 46 3.65 2.42 3.38
C VAL A 46 3.98 1.32 4.39
N GLU A 47 3.62 0.07 4.08
CA GLU A 47 3.79 -1.02 5.02
C GLU A 47 5.27 -1.39 5.23
N THR A 48 6.11 -1.27 4.19
CA THR A 48 7.56 -1.52 4.35
C THR A 48 8.26 -0.42 5.13
N ALA A 49 7.90 0.85 4.92
CA ALA A 49 8.50 1.98 5.64
C ALA A 49 8.14 1.98 7.14
N LEU A 50 6.92 1.57 7.47
CA LEU A 50 6.43 1.55 8.86
C LEU A 50 6.61 0.19 9.55
N GLY A 51 7.03 -0.85 8.82
CA GLY A 51 7.14 -2.21 9.36
C GLY A 51 5.79 -2.78 9.78
N TYR A 52 4.71 -2.45 9.05
CA TYR A 52 3.37 -2.94 9.36
C TYR A 52 3.23 -4.40 8.92
N GLU A 53 3.04 -5.28 9.91
CA GLU A 53 2.81 -6.70 9.65
C GLU A 53 1.33 -7.10 9.68
N HIS A 54 0.46 -6.17 10.07
CA HIS A 54 -1.00 -6.35 10.15
C HIS A 54 -1.72 -5.28 9.31
N GLY A 55 -1.00 -4.70 8.34
CA GLY A 55 -1.57 -3.99 7.20
C GLY A 55 -2.13 -4.96 6.15
N PHE A 56 -2.57 -4.43 5.01
CA PHE A 56 -3.14 -5.22 3.93
C PHE A 56 -2.15 -6.28 3.40
N LEU A 57 -0.94 -5.87 3.01
CA LEU A 57 0.11 -6.77 2.52
C LEU A 57 0.66 -7.67 3.62
N GLY A 58 0.77 -7.16 4.86
CA GLY A 58 1.20 -7.97 5.99
C GLY A 58 0.24 -9.12 6.31
N LEU A 59 -1.07 -8.89 6.26
CA LEU A 59 -2.07 -9.93 6.45
C LEU A 59 -2.03 -10.95 5.31
N ILE A 60 -1.83 -10.51 4.07
CA ILE A 60 -1.62 -11.42 2.93
C ILE A 60 -0.37 -12.27 3.16
N ALA A 61 0.75 -11.68 3.61
CA ALA A 61 1.98 -12.41 3.90
C ALA A 61 1.78 -13.51 4.95
N LYS A 62 0.90 -13.28 5.93
CA LYS A 62 0.52 -14.22 6.99
C LYS A 62 -0.48 -15.30 6.58
N GLY A 63 -0.98 -15.25 5.34
CA GLY A 63 -1.86 -16.30 4.81
C GLY A 63 -3.31 -15.87 4.62
N ALA A 64 -3.68 -14.63 4.98
CA ALA A 64 -5.01 -14.13 4.64
C ALA A 64 -5.20 -14.12 3.12
N ASP A 65 -6.41 -14.44 2.67
CA ASP A 65 -6.78 -14.18 1.29
C ASP A 65 -7.02 -12.68 1.11
N LEU A 66 -6.68 -12.17 -0.08
CA LEU A 66 -6.83 -10.77 -0.48
C LEU A 66 -8.26 -10.25 -0.23
N ALA A 67 -9.27 -11.11 -0.40
CA ALA A 67 -10.67 -10.77 -0.17
C ALA A 67 -11.06 -10.60 1.32
N PHE A 68 -10.29 -11.16 2.25
CA PHE A 68 -10.65 -11.25 3.67
C PHE A 68 -9.65 -10.57 4.60
N ALA A 69 -8.55 -10.03 4.08
CA ALA A 69 -7.47 -9.44 4.88
C ALA A 69 -8.02 -8.41 5.89
N MET A 70 -8.96 -7.54 5.50
CA MET A 70 -9.49 -6.53 6.39
C MET A 70 -10.43 -7.07 7.49
N GLU A 71 -11.08 -8.22 7.29
CA GLU A 71 -12.04 -8.79 8.25
C GLU A 71 -11.34 -9.50 9.42
N GLN A 72 -10.09 -9.92 9.25
CA GLN A 72 -9.32 -10.70 10.25
C GLN A 72 -8.72 -9.85 11.39
N THR A 73 -8.90 -8.53 11.37
CA THR A 73 -8.35 -7.63 12.40
C THR A 73 -9.19 -7.61 13.70
N HIS A 74 -10.41 -8.14 13.68
CA HIS A 74 -11.35 -8.11 14.82
C HIS A 74 -10.88 -8.91 16.05
N ASP A 75 -10.03 -9.92 15.88
CA ASP A 75 -9.55 -10.78 16.98
C ASP A 75 -8.25 -10.26 17.64
N ILE A 76 -7.72 -9.12 17.18
CA ILE A 76 -6.46 -8.57 17.67
C ILE A 76 -6.72 -7.73 18.93
N GLN A 77 -6.30 -8.24 20.09
CA GLN A 77 -6.47 -7.56 21.39
C GLN A 77 -5.68 -6.24 21.51
N ASN A 78 -4.57 -6.11 20.78
CA ASN A 78 -3.79 -4.87 20.75
C ASN A 78 -4.34 -3.93 19.67
N GLN A 79 -5.00 -2.85 20.08
CA GLN A 79 -5.60 -1.89 19.15
C GLN A 79 -4.57 -1.25 18.21
N GLN A 80 -3.33 -0.99 18.65
CA GLN A 80 -2.30 -0.45 17.75
C GLN A 80 -1.95 -1.40 16.62
N ILE A 81 -2.04 -2.71 16.87
CA ILE A 81 -1.83 -3.74 15.85
C ILE A 81 -3.08 -3.87 14.96
N ALA A 82 -4.27 -3.83 15.56
CA ALA A 82 -5.54 -3.87 14.83
C ALA A 82 -5.72 -2.69 13.87
N ASP A 83 -5.15 -1.53 14.23
CA ASP A 83 -5.30 -0.29 13.47
C ASP A 83 -4.32 -0.19 12.28
N GLN A 84 -3.30 -1.05 12.18
CA GLN A 84 -2.29 -0.98 11.11
C GLN A 84 -2.93 -1.01 9.71
N ALA A 85 -3.95 -1.85 9.48
CA ALA A 85 -4.69 -1.87 8.22
C ALA A 85 -5.41 -0.55 7.93
N THR A 86 -6.00 0.06 8.95
CA THR A 86 -6.69 1.35 8.81
C THR A 86 -5.70 2.49 8.58
N HIS A 87 -4.58 2.49 9.31
CA HIS A 87 -3.49 3.46 9.15
C HIS A 87 -2.83 3.34 7.78
N ALA A 88 -2.58 2.11 7.31
CA ALA A 88 -2.02 1.88 6.00
C ALA A 88 -2.91 2.49 4.91
N GLU A 89 -4.22 2.21 4.96
CA GLU A 89 -5.17 2.75 3.98
C GLU A 89 -5.23 4.29 4.03
N ALA A 90 -5.30 4.89 5.22
CA ALA A 90 -5.32 6.34 5.36
C ALA A 90 -4.05 7.02 4.84
N LEU A 91 -2.88 6.40 5.05
CA LEU A 91 -1.61 6.87 4.52
C LEU A 91 -1.52 6.71 3.00
N VAL A 92 -2.01 5.59 2.46
CA VAL A 92 -2.08 5.35 1.02
C VAL A 92 -2.96 6.39 0.32
N GLU A 93 -4.18 6.62 0.84
CA GLU A 93 -5.11 7.64 0.33
C GLU A 93 -4.46 9.04 0.34
N SER A 94 -3.80 9.39 1.45
CA SER A 94 -3.13 10.69 1.61
C SER A 94 -1.95 10.85 0.66
N LEU A 95 -1.11 9.83 0.50
CA LEU A 95 0.00 9.83 -0.47
C LEU A 95 -0.51 9.91 -1.90
N GLN A 96 -1.56 9.17 -2.23
CA GLN A 96 -2.15 9.17 -3.57
C GLN A 96 -2.67 10.58 -3.94
N ALA A 97 -3.27 11.29 -2.98
CA ALA A 97 -3.66 12.68 -3.18
C ALA A 97 -2.46 13.60 -3.46
N GLN A 98 -1.35 13.44 -2.74
CA GLN A 98 -0.10 14.19 -2.99
C GLN A 98 0.55 13.83 -4.34
N MET A 99 0.39 12.58 -4.81
CA MET A 99 0.84 12.22 -6.16
C MET A 99 0.03 12.94 -7.24
N TRP A 100 -1.28 13.07 -7.03
CA TRP A 100 -2.16 13.75 -7.98
C TRP A 100 -1.99 15.27 -7.98
N SER A 101 -1.63 15.87 -6.84
CA SER A 101 -1.24 17.29 -6.78
C SER A 101 0.10 17.56 -7.48
N GLY A 102 0.97 16.54 -7.58
CA GLY A 102 2.29 16.63 -8.20
C GLY A 102 3.35 17.32 -7.33
N MET A 103 3.03 17.61 -6.07
CA MET A 103 3.93 18.20 -5.09
C MET A 103 3.62 17.69 -3.69
N PHE A 104 4.64 17.54 -2.85
CA PHE A 104 4.44 17.19 -1.44
C PHE A 104 4.20 18.45 -0.60
N ASP A 105 3.08 18.46 0.09
CA ASP A 105 2.76 19.44 1.12
C ASP A 105 2.48 18.69 2.42
N ASN A 106 3.35 18.86 3.42
CA ASN A 106 3.26 18.15 4.68
C ASN A 106 2.00 18.50 5.48
N GLU A 107 1.53 19.75 5.42
CA GLU A 107 0.33 20.17 6.15
C GLU A 107 -0.91 19.53 5.52
N GLN A 108 -1.02 19.57 4.20
CA GLN A 108 -2.13 18.92 3.49
C GLN A 108 -2.10 17.39 3.63
N PHE A 109 -0.91 16.80 3.62
CA PHE A 109 -0.73 15.37 3.86
C PHE A 109 -1.23 14.96 5.24
N LEU A 110 -0.83 15.68 6.29
CA LEU A 110 -1.26 15.38 7.67
C LEU A 110 -2.76 15.65 7.87
N ALA A 111 -3.30 16.70 7.27
CA ALA A 111 -4.74 16.99 7.32
C ALA A 111 -5.57 15.89 6.62
N GLY A 112 -5.11 15.39 5.47
CA GLY A 112 -5.73 14.26 4.77
C GLY A 112 -5.70 12.99 5.62
N LEU A 113 -4.56 12.70 6.25
CA LEU A 113 -4.39 11.55 7.14
C LEU A 113 -5.31 11.64 8.35
N GLU A 114 -5.38 12.79 9.01
CA GLU A 114 -6.25 13.02 10.16
C GLU A 114 -7.73 12.85 9.78
N GLY A 115 -8.15 13.44 8.66
CA GLY A 115 -9.52 13.28 8.14
C GLY A 115 -9.87 11.81 7.88
N ALA A 116 -8.98 11.08 7.19
CA ALA A 116 -9.16 9.67 6.86
C ALA A 116 -9.22 8.77 8.10
N CYS A 117 -8.41 9.04 9.13
CA CYS A 117 -8.45 8.33 10.41
C CYS A 117 -9.71 8.69 11.22
N SER A 118 -10.07 9.97 11.29
CA SER A 118 -11.26 10.45 12.02
C SER A 118 -12.55 9.85 11.45
N MET A 119 -12.69 9.77 10.13
CA MET A 119 -13.85 9.13 9.49
C MET A 119 -14.03 7.65 9.88
N ARG A 120 -12.93 7.00 10.25
CA ARG A 120 -12.89 5.59 10.66
C ARG A 120 -12.90 5.43 12.19
N ASN A 121 -13.09 6.52 12.93
CA ASN A 121 -13.00 6.57 14.40
C ASN A 121 -11.70 5.95 14.91
N ARG A 122 -10.57 6.35 14.32
CA ARG A 122 -9.22 5.92 14.71
C ARG A 122 -8.31 7.10 14.98
N ALA A 123 -7.37 6.91 15.90
CA ALA A 123 -6.28 7.85 16.11
C ALA A 123 -5.32 7.81 14.91
N VAL A 124 -4.63 8.91 14.66
CA VAL A 124 -3.56 8.98 13.65
C VAL A 124 -2.38 8.07 14.05
N PRO A 125 -1.68 7.46 13.07
CA PRO A 125 -0.47 6.69 13.35
C PRO A 125 0.67 7.58 13.88
N ASP A 126 1.54 7.01 14.71
CA ASP A 126 2.77 7.66 15.13
C ASP A 126 3.79 7.64 13.97
N LEU A 127 4.05 8.80 13.39
CA LEU A 127 5.02 8.99 12.30
C LEU A 127 6.36 9.54 12.79
N SER A 128 6.59 9.66 14.11
CA SER A 128 7.79 10.31 14.67
C SER A 128 9.12 9.67 14.25
N LYS A 129 9.09 8.42 13.78
CA LYS A 129 10.28 7.66 13.35
C LYS A 129 10.59 7.78 11.86
N ILE A 130 9.72 8.42 11.08
CA ILE A 130 9.90 8.59 9.64
C ILE A 130 9.71 10.05 9.24
N ASN A 131 10.30 10.43 8.10
CA ASN A 131 9.99 11.67 7.41
C ASN A 131 9.01 11.34 6.26
N PRO A 132 7.75 11.79 6.30
CA PRO A 132 6.77 11.44 5.27
C PRO A 132 7.15 11.82 3.84
N GLU A 133 7.85 12.94 3.64
CA GLU A 133 8.30 13.35 2.31
C GLU A 133 9.35 12.38 1.78
N ARG A 134 10.43 12.18 2.53
CA ARG A 134 11.57 11.37 2.10
C ARG A 134 11.26 9.87 2.11
N ASP A 135 10.67 9.37 3.19
CA ASP A 135 10.55 7.93 3.45
C ASP A 135 9.29 7.33 2.81
N LEU A 136 8.30 8.17 2.42
CA LEU A 136 7.09 7.71 1.74
C LEU A 136 6.95 8.35 0.35
N TYR A 137 6.83 9.68 0.26
CA TYR A 137 6.45 10.33 -1.00
C TYR A 137 7.49 10.17 -2.10
N GLU A 138 8.76 10.45 -1.83
CA GLU A 138 9.85 10.26 -2.80
C GLU A 138 9.98 8.79 -3.24
N VAL A 139 9.78 7.84 -2.32
CA VAL A 139 9.82 6.40 -2.60
C VAL A 139 8.65 5.98 -3.49
N VAL A 140 7.45 6.49 -3.22
CA VAL A 140 6.26 6.29 -4.06
C VAL A 140 6.48 6.87 -5.46
N LEU A 141 7.07 8.05 -5.60
CA LEU A 141 7.39 8.63 -6.91
C LEU A 141 8.42 7.78 -7.67
N ALA A 142 9.47 7.31 -6.99
CA ALA A 142 10.44 6.41 -7.60
C ALA A 142 9.79 5.09 -8.07
N LEU A 143 8.88 4.52 -7.27
CA LEU A 143 8.11 3.34 -7.65
C LEU A 143 7.17 3.61 -8.83
N ALA A 144 6.52 4.76 -8.86
CA ALA A 144 5.69 5.20 -9.98
C ALA A 144 6.50 5.31 -11.28
N GLN A 145 7.71 5.89 -11.23
CA GLN A 145 8.60 5.93 -12.38
C GLN A 145 8.98 4.53 -12.86
N ARG A 146 9.33 3.61 -11.95
CA ARG A 146 9.59 2.21 -12.31
C ARG A 146 8.38 1.56 -12.97
N TRP A 147 7.18 1.75 -12.42
CA TRP A 147 5.94 1.20 -12.96
C TRP A 147 5.63 1.75 -14.36
N LEU A 148 5.82 3.05 -14.60
CA LEU A 148 5.61 3.68 -15.91
C LEU A 148 6.47 3.03 -17.00
N GLN A 149 7.71 2.66 -16.67
CA GLN A 149 8.64 2.01 -17.60
C GLN A 149 8.32 0.53 -17.89
N VAL A 150 7.44 -0.12 -17.11
CA VAL A 150 7.05 -1.53 -17.36
C VAL A 150 6.27 -1.61 -18.68
N PRO A 151 6.72 -2.39 -19.67
CA PRO A 151 5.95 -2.59 -20.90
C PRO A 151 4.61 -3.27 -20.64
N PHE A 152 3.65 -3.13 -21.56
CA PHE A 152 2.45 -3.95 -21.51
C PHE A 152 2.82 -5.44 -21.59
N TYR A 153 2.09 -6.26 -20.81
CA TYR A 153 2.32 -7.69 -20.59
C TYR A 153 3.64 -8.04 -19.88
N ALA A 154 4.35 -7.06 -19.32
CA ALA A 154 5.52 -7.27 -18.49
C ALA A 154 5.18 -7.07 -17.00
N SER A 155 6.11 -7.50 -16.14
CA SER A 155 5.93 -7.46 -14.69
C SER A 155 7.00 -6.62 -13.99
N LEU A 156 6.61 -6.00 -12.88
CA LEU A 156 7.46 -5.43 -11.86
C LEU A 156 7.44 -6.37 -10.65
N GLU A 157 8.62 -6.77 -10.19
CA GLU A 157 8.76 -7.57 -8.97
C GLU A 157 9.26 -6.69 -7.81
N LEU A 158 8.66 -6.90 -6.64
CA LEU A 158 9.04 -6.24 -5.39
C LEU A 158 9.16 -7.29 -4.29
N ASP A 159 10.23 -7.20 -3.49
CA ASP A 159 10.45 -8.07 -2.35
C ASP A 159 10.04 -7.38 -1.05
N MET A 160 9.26 -8.07 -0.24
CA MET A 160 8.83 -7.65 1.09
C MET A 160 9.55 -8.54 2.11
N GLN A 161 10.71 -8.07 2.58
CA GLN A 161 11.65 -8.86 3.39
C GLN A 161 11.32 -8.85 4.90
N ASN A 162 10.69 -7.78 5.39
CA ASN A 162 10.54 -7.50 6.83
C ASN A 162 9.14 -7.78 7.39
N ILE A 163 8.37 -8.64 6.74
CA ILE A 163 7.07 -9.16 7.20
C ILE A 163 7.02 -10.68 6.98
#